data_AF-O27032-F1
#
_entry.id   AF-O27032-F1
#
_cell.length_a   1.000
_cell.length_b   1.000
_cell.length_c   1.000
_cell.angle_alpha   90.00
_cell.angle_beta   90.00
_cell.angle_gamma   90.00
#
_symmetry.space_group_name_H-M   'P 1'
#
loop_
_entity.id
_entity.type
_entity.pdbx_description
1 polymer ?
#
loop_
_entity_poly.entity_id
_entity_poly.type
_entity_poly.pdbx_seq_one_letter_code
_entity_poly.pdbx_strand_id
1 'polypeptide(L)'
;MMDPEDYHRILTELADFRDLDTSTIASLRSSLVELKDRRDQLLEIRKNLKRDIRGVERYYLERMAEVRNDVEELREGSSRLRRIISGNPATAQARAMKQLKMNREALVETYRDLLEYTEELTEHIEDLMIELYEEMKGFLG
;
A
#
# COMPACT_ATOMS: atom_id res chain seq x y z
N MET A 1 1.33 -10.08 -1.26
CA MET A 1 0.73 -8.78 -0.95
C MET A 1 0.76 -8.66 0.54
N MET A 2 1.43 -7.63 1.04
CA MET A 2 1.52 -7.36 2.48
C MET A 2 0.22 -6.72 2.96
N ASP A 3 -0.12 -6.83 4.24
CA ASP A 3 -1.32 -6.20 4.78
C ASP A 3 -1.13 -4.67 4.91
N PRO A 4 -2.13 -3.83 4.56
CA PRO A 4 -2.07 -2.39 4.81
C PRO A 4 -1.73 -2.01 6.25
N GLU A 5 -2.20 -2.76 7.25
CA GLU A 5 -1.91 -2.50 8.67
C GLU A 5 -0.41 -2.69 8.99
N ASP A 6 0.25 -3.64 8.33
CA ASP A 6 1.68 -3.85 8.53
C ASP A 6 2.48 -2.69 7.94
N TYR A 7 2.09 -2.16 6.78
CA TYR A 7 2.68 -0.95 6.23
C TYR A 7 2.48 0.24 7.18
N HIS A 8 1.25 0.42 7.69
CA HIS A 8 0.95 1.51 8.62
C HIS A 8 1.84 1.46 9.87
N ARG A 9 2.06 0.26 10.44
CA ARG A 9 2.95 0.06 11.58
C ARG A 9 4.38 0.48 11.28
N ILE A 10 4.94 -0.02 10.18
CA ILE A 10 6.32 0.29 9.77
C ILE A 10 6.48 1.80 9.51
N LEU A 11 5.54 2.42 8.80
CA LEU A 11 5.59 3.86 8.52
C LEU A 11 5.49 4.69 9.81
N THR A 12 4.69 4.25 10.78
CA THR A 12 4.60 4.89 12.10
C THR A 12 5.93 4.83 12.84
N GLU A 13 6.62 3.69 12.79
CA GLU A 13 7.95 3.52 13.39
C GLU A 13 8.99 4.42 12.69
N LEU A 14 8.97 4.48 11.35
CA LEU A 14 9.89 5.32 10.59
C LEU A 14 9.69 6.82 10.81
N ALA A 15 8.45 7.23 11.13
CA ALA A 15 8.09 8.59 11.49
C ALA A 15 8.50 9.01 12.91
N ASP A 16 9.09 8.13 13.71
CA ASP A 16 9.52 8.43 15.06
C ASP A 16 10.93 9.05 15.11
N PHE A 17 11.02 10.37 15.12
CA PHE A 17 12.29 11.10 15.08
C PHE A 17 12.92 11.38 16.45
N ARG A 18 12.43 10.77 17.54
CA ARG A 18 12.90 11.06 18.91
C ARG A 18 14.38 10.76 19.15
N ASP A 19 14.98 9.92 18.32
CA ASP A 19 16.37 9.47 18.46
C ASP A 19 17.39 10.38 17.76
N LEU A 20 16.94 11.43 17.04
CA LEU A 20 17.85 12.37 16.37
C LEU A 20 18.56 13.27 17.39
N ASP A 21 19.89 13.17 17.45
CA ASP A 21 20.75 14.02 18.28
C ASP A 21 21.55 14.99 17.40
N THR A 22 21.43 16.29 17.69
CA THR A 22 22.11 17.39 16.98
C THR A 22 23.17 18.10 17.83
N SER A 23 23.42 17.64 19.06
CA SER A 23 24.25 18.35 20.04
C SER A 23 25.74 18.44 19.69
N THR A 24 26.25 17.56 18.82
CA THR A 24 27.65 17.53 18.40
C THR A 24 27.80 17.16 16.93
N ILE A 25 28.94 17.48 16.31
CA ILE A 25 29.25 17.05 14.93
C ILE A 25 29.17 15.51 14.79
N ALA A 26 29.59 14.76 15.81
CA ALA A 26 29.54 13.30 15.78
C ALA A 26 28.10 12.79 15.86
N SER A 27 27.26 13.42 16.69
CA SER A 27 25.83 13.15 16.80
C SER A 27 25.11 13.47 15.48
N LEU A 28 25.36 14.66 14.91
CA LEU A 28 24.79 15.07 13.62
C LEU A 28 25.11 14.08 12.50
N ARG A 29 26.35 13.61 12.41
CA ARG A 29 26.74 12.56 11.43
C ARG A 29 25.98 11.26 11.65
N SER A 30 25.77 10.86 12.90
CA SER A 30 25.04 9.65 13.23
C SER A 30 23.55 9.79 12.84
N SER A 31 22.93 10.91 13.20
CA SER A 31 21.56 11.28 12.83
C SER A 31 21.35 11.32 11.31
N LEU A 32 22.32 11.85 10.55
CA LEU A 32 22.27 11.84 9.07
C LEU A 32 22.33 10.44 8.47
N VAL A 33 23.14 9.55 9.03
CA VAL A 33 23.20 8.14 8.59
C VAL A 33 21.86 7.47 8.84
N GLU A 34 21.28 7.67 10.02
CA GLU A 34 19.98 7.11 10.38
C GLU A 34 18.86 7.62 9.46
N LEU A 35 18.80 8.93 9.20
CA LEU A 35 17.83 9.51 8.27
C LEU A 35 17.98 8.95 6.86
N LYS A 36 19.22 8.75 6.39
CA LYS A 36 19.47 8.12 5.09
C LYS A 36 18.95 6.68 5.05
N ASP A 37 19.21 5.90 6.10
CA ASP A 37 18.74 4.52 6.18
C ASP A 37 17.21 4.44 6.22
N ARG A 38 16.55 5.36 6.94
CA ARG A 38 15.09 5.49 6.96
C ARG A 38 14.55 5.88 5.58
N ARG A 39 15.17 6.84 4.90
CA ARG A 39 14.80 7.23 3.51
C ARG A 39 14.88 6.03 2.57
N ASP A 40 15.96 5.26 2.63
CA ASP A 40 16.14 4.09 1.76
C ASP A 40 15.07 3.01 2.02
N GLN A 41 14.64 2.84 3.28
CA GLN A 41 13.50 1.98 3.63
C GLN A 41 12.18 2.50 3.04
N LEU A 42 11.90 3.80 3.15
CA LEU A 42 10.69 4.41 2.56
C LEU A 42 10.66 4.26 1.04
N LEU A 43 11.80 4.43 0.37
CA LEU A 43 11.89 4.22 -1.08
C LEU A 43 11.56 2.77 -1.48
N GLU A 44 11.91 1.79 -0.65
CA GLU A 44 11.55 0.39 -0.89
C GLU A 44 10.06 0.11 -0.57
N ILE A 45 9.54 0.65 0.53
CA ILE A 45 8.11 0.59 0.87
C ILE A 45 7.28 1.16 -0.28
N ARG A 46 7.68 2.31 -0.83
CA ARG A 46 7.03 2.95 -1.98
C ARG A 46 6.94 2.02 -3.20
N LYS A 47 8.01 1.27 -3.50
CA LYS A 47 7.99 0.28 -4.60
C LYS A 47 7.06 -0.88 -4.28
N ASN A 48 7.06 -1.36 -3.04
CA ASN A 48 6.24 -2.48 -2.60
C ASN A 48 4.74 -2.12 -2.61
N LEU A 49 4.35 -0.94 -2.12
CA LEU A 49 2.98 -0.41 -2.22
C LEU A 49 2.51 -0.34 -3.68
N LYS A 50 3.33 0.20 -4.59
CA LYS A 50 3.01 0.24 -6.03
C LYS A 50 2.85 -1.17 -6.61
N ARG A 51 3.62 -2.16 -6.14
CA ARG A 51 3.49 -3.57 -6.55
C ARG A 51 2.21 -4.20 -6.00
N ASP A 52 1.89 -3.96 -4.74
CA ASP A 52 0.73 -4.52 -4.05
C ASP A 52 -0.57 -3.95 -4.61
N ILE A 53 -0.64 -2.66 -4.93
CA ILE A 53 -1.76 -2.07 -5.68
C ILE A 53 -2.00 -2.83 -6.99
N ARG A 54 -0.94 -3.07 -7.79
CA ARG A 54 -1.06 -3.86 -9.03
C ARG A 54 -1.47 -5.31 -8.76
N GLY A 55 -1.07 -5.86 -7.61
CA GLY A 55 -1.50 -7.17 -7.12
C GLY A 55 -3.02 -7.22 -6.89
N VAL A 56 -3.59 -6.20 -6.24
CA VAL A 56 -5.04 -6.09 -6.03
C VAL A 56 -5.78 -6.02 -7.36
N GLU A 57 -5.31 -5.19 -8.31
CA GLU A 57 -5.92 -5.09 -9.64
C GLU A 57 -5.92 -6.44 -10.36
N ARG A 58 -4.79 -7.15 -10.33
CA ARG A 58 -4.67 -8.48 -10.94
C ARG A 58 -5.64 -9.47 -10.30
N TYR A 59 -5.66 -9.53 -8.98
CA TYR A 59 -6.56 -10.41 -8.23
C TYR A 59 -8.03 -10.13 -8.57
N TYR A 60 -8.41 -8.86 -8.64
CA TYR A 60 -9.76 -8.45 -9.04
C TYR A 60 -10.12 -8.96 -10.44
N LEU A 61 -9.23 -8.81 -11.43
CA LEU A 61 -9.47 -9.30 -12.79
C LEU A 61 -9.59 -10.83 -12.85
N GLU A 62 -8.75 -11.54 -12.10
CA GLU A 62 -8.82 -13.01 -11.98
C GLU A 62 -10.15 -13.46 -11.36
N ARG A 63 -10.57 -12.86 -10.25
CA ARG A 63 -11.87 -13.18 -9.62
C ARG A 63 -13.06 -12.83 -10.52
N MET A 64 -12.98 -11.73 -11.26
CA MET A 64 -14.02 -11.36 -12.23
C MET A 64 -14.15 -12.39 -13.36
N ALA A 65 -13.04 -12.99 -13.80
CA ALA A 65 -13.05 -14.06 -14.79
C ALA A 65 -13.66 -15.35 -14.22
N GLU A 66 -13.28 -15.74 -13.00
CA GLU A 66 -13.86 -16.92 -12.33
C GLU A 66 -15.38 -16.79 -12.15
N VAL A 67 -15.86 -15.66 -11.64
CA VAL A 67 -17.30 -15.40 -11.49
C VAL A 67 -18.06 -15.43 -12.83
N ARG A 68 -17.39 -15.16 -13.95
CA ARG A 68 -17.98 -15.33 -15.30
C ARG A 68 -18.07 -16.81 -15.67
N ASN A 69 -16.97 -17.53 -15.51
CA ASN A 69 -16.89 -18.95 -15.84
C ASN A 69 -17.88 -19.78 -15.01
N ASP A 70 -17.98 -19.54 -13.69
CA ASP A 70 -18.91 -20.26 -12.80
C ASP A 70 -20.37 -20.12 -13.27
N VAL A 71 -20.74 -18.95 -13.80
CA VAL A 71 -22.10 -18.68 -14.29
C VAL A 71 -22.33 -19.30 -15.67
N GLU A 72 -21.30 -19.37 -16.53
CA GLU A 72 -21.36 -20.08 -17.80
C GLU A 72 -21.52 -21.59 -17.58
N GLU A 73 -20.75 -22.20 -16.68
CA GLU A 73 -20.88 -23.61 -16.30
C GLU A 73 -22.27 -23.94 -15.73
N LEU A 74 -22.83 -23.06 -14.88
CA LEU A 74 -24.20 -23.20 -14.38
C LEU A 74 -25.26 -23.08 -15.49
N ARG A 75 -25.02 -22.29 -16.54
CA ARG A 75 -25.93 -22.15 -17.68
C ARG A 75 -25.90 -23.39 -18.58
N GLU A 76 -24.72 -23.95 -18.81
CA GLU A 76 -24.49 -25.12 -19.67
C GLU A 76 -24.92 -26.43 -19.00
N GLY A 77 -24.79 -26.54 -17.67
CA GLY A 77 -25.11 -27.75 -16.90
C GLY A 77 -26.50 -27.82 -16.25
N SER A 78 -27.35 -26.78 -16.32
CA SER A 78 -28.64 -26.74 -15.61
C SER A 78 -29.87 -27.03 -16.47
N SER A 79 -30.68 -28.02 -16.06
CA SER A 79 -32.07 -28.16 -16.53
C SER A 79 -32.93 -26.99 -15.99
N ARG A 80 -34.02 -26.66 -16.70
CA ARG A 80 -34.95 -25.55 -16.34
C ARG A 80 -35.42 -25.59 -14.88
N LEU A 81 -35.52 -26.79 -14.27
CA LEU A 81 -35.94 -26.99 -12.87
C LEU A 81 -34.86 -26.61 -11.85
N ARG A 82 -33.57 -26.87 -12.12
CA ARG A 82 -32.47 -26.42 -11.22
C ARG A 82 -32.35 -24.90 -11.18
N ARG A 83 -32.64 -24.25 -12.31
CA ARG A 83 -32.60 -22.79 -12.47
C ARG A 83 -33.65 -22.04 -11.62
N ILE A 84 -34.71 -22.73 -11.19
CA ILE A 84 -35.77 -22.19 -10.33
C ILE A 84 -35.37 -22.31 -8.85
N ILE A 85 -34.69 -23.39 -8.46
CA ILE A 85 -34.31 -23.68 -7.07
C ILE A 85 -33.10 -22.83 -6.63
N SER A 86 -32.18 -22.51 -7.54
CA SER A 86 -30.95 -21.75 -7.24
C SER A 86 -31.11 -20.22 -7.22
N GLY A 87 -32.30 -19.68 -7.50
CA GLY A 87 -32.51 -18.24 -7.74
C GLY A 87 -31.95 -17.77 -9.10
N ASN A 88 -32.06 -16.46 -9.39
CA ASN A 88 -31.61 -15.87 -10.66
C ASN A 88 -30.06 -15.76 -10.71
N PRO A 89 -29.35 -16.58 -11.51
CA PRO A 89 -27.89 -16.59 -11.54
C PRO A 89 -27.28 -15.27 -12.03
N ALA A 90 -27.98 -14.55 -12.91
CA ALA A 90 -27.52 -13.25 -13.40
C ALA A 90 -27.52 -12.19 -12.28
N THR A 91 -28.49 -12.25 -11.37
CA THR A 91 -28.54 -11.34 -10.22
C THR A 91 -27.46 -11.68 -9.19
N ALA A 92 -27.21 -12.97 -8.94
CA ALA A 92 -26.12 -13.42 -8.08
C ALA A 92 -24.75 -12.98 -8.62
N GLN A 93 -24.53 -13.18 -9.93
CA GLN A 93 -23.34 -12.72 -10.64
C GLN A 93 -23.13 -11.21 -10.50
N ALA A 94 -24.16 -10.41 -10.78
CA ALA A 94 -24.08 -8.96 -10.69
C ALA A 94 -23.73 -8.49 -9.26
N ARG A 95 -24.29 -9.15 -8.23
CA ARG A 95 -23.96 -8.86 -6.83
C ARG A 95 -22.51 -9.24 -6.50
N ALA A 96 -22.04 -10.41 -6.90
CA ALA A 96 -20.67 -10.86 -6.67
C ALA A 96 -19.66 -9.91 -7.34
N MET A 97 -19.89 -9.55 -8.62
CA MET A 97 -19.05 -8.60 -9.34
C MET A 97 -19.04 -7.22 -8.69
N LYS A 98 -20.20 -6.73 -8.23
CA LYS A 98 -20.28 -5.46 -7.50
C LYS A 98 -19.47 -5.50 -6.21
N GLN A 99 -19.56 -6.59 -5.44
CA GLN A 99 -18.80 -6.73 -4.20
C GLN A 99 -17.29 -6.78 -4.47
N LEU A 100 -16.85 -7.53 -5.48
CA LEU A 100 -15.45 -7.57 -5.89
C LEU A 100 -14.92 -6.18 -6.26
N LYS A 101 -15.71 -5.40 -7.00
CA LYS A 101 -15.37 -4.02 -7.36
C LYS A 101 -15.22 -3.13 -6.12
N MET A 102 -16.20 -3.16 -5.22
CA MET A 102 -16.16 -2.36 -3.98
C MET A 102 -14.96 -2.73 -3.09
N ASN A 103 -14.69 -4.03 -2.92
CA ASN A 103 -13.54 -4.49 -2.14
C ASN A 103 -12.21 -4.04 -2.76
N ARG A 104 -12.09 -4.14 -4.09
CA ARG A 104 -10.91 -3.65 -4.82
C ARG A 104 -10.75 -2.14 -4.67
N GLU A 105 -11.81 -1.36 -4.79
CA GLU A 105 -11.76 0.09 -4.66
C GLU A 105 -11.29 0.50 -3.26
N ALA A 106 -11.92 -0.03 -2.21
CA ALA A 106 -11.54 0.25 -0.83
C ALA A 106 -10.08 -0.11 -0.53
N LEU A 107 -9.63 -1.31 -0.93
CA LEU A 107 -8.26 -1.75 -0.65
C LEU A 107 -7.22 -0.96 -1.44
N VAL A 108 -7.50 -0.62 -2.70
CA VAL A 108 -6.61 0.23 -3.52
C VAL A 108 -6.52 1.64 -2.94
N GLU A 109 -7.62 2.19 -2.44
CA GLU A 109 -7.64 3.48 -1.75
C GLU A 109 -6.76 3.46 -0.50
N THR A 110 -6.90 2.46 0.37
CA THR A 110 -6.03 2.31 1.55
C THR A 110 -4.54 2.26 1.19
N TYR A 111 -4.15 1.50 0.15
CA TYR A 111 -2.76 1.49 -0.29
C TYR A 111 -2.28 2.81 -0.90
N ARG A 112 -3.18 3.59 -1.51
CA ARG A 112 -2.84 4.91 -2.04
C ARG A 112 -2.61 5.91 -0.93
N ASP A 113 -3.42 5.89 0.12
CA ASP A 113 -3.23 6.74 1.30
C ASP A 113 -1.87 6.44 1.96
N LEU A 114 -1.53 5.15 2.11
CA LEU A 114 -0.21 4.73 2.61
C LEU A 114 0.93 5.16 1.69
N LEU A 115 0.71 5.16 0.37
CA LEU A 115 1.71 5.57 -0.60
C LEU A 115 1.95 7.09 -0.53
N GLU A 116 0.88 7.87 -0.42
CA GLU A 116 0.94 9.31 -0.21
C GLU A 116 1.70 9.64 1.08
N TYR A 117 1.32 9.01 2.19
CA TYR A 117 2.01 9.18 3.47
C TYR A 117 3.50 8.79 3.41
N THR A 118 3.84 7.73 2.66
CA THR A 118 5.24 7.34 2.43
C THR A 118 6.01 8.41 1.64
N GLU A 119 5.37 9.02 0.64
CA GLU A 119 5.97 10.08 -0.18
C GLU A 119 6.17 11.36 0.66
N GLU A 120 5.18 11.79 1.44
CA GLU A 120 5.29 12.91 2.39
C GLU A 120 6.41 12.70 3.42
N LEU A 121 6.47 11.50 4.03
CA LEU A 121 7.51 11.19 5.01
C LEU A 121 8.92 11.16 4.39
N THR A 122 9.02 10.74 3.12
CA THR A 122 10.29 10.77 2.39
C THR A 122 10.76 12.21 2.19
N GLU A 123 9.87 13.10 1.75
CA GLU A 123 10.17 14.52 1.56
C GLU A 123 10.60 15.17 2.88
N HIS A 124 9.86 14.90 3.97
CA HIS A 124 10.21 15.42 5.30
C HIS A 124 11.61 14.98 5.77
N ILE A 125 11.97 13.71 5.54
CA ILE A 125 13.31 13.20 5.86
C ILE A 125 14.38 13.90 5.02
N GLU A 126 14.13 14.12 3.73
CA GLU A 126 15.08 14.80 2.84
C GLU A 126 15.30 16.26 3.28
N ASP A 127 14.25 16.96 3.69
CA ASP A 127 14.33 18.31 4.25
C ASP A 127 15.14 18.33 5.56
N LEU A 128 14.85 17.43 6.49
CA LEU A 128 15.61 17.30 7.74
C LEU A 128 17.09 17.02 7.48
N MET A 129 17.40 16.16 6.52
CA MET A 129 18.80 15.89 6.14
C MET A 129 19.49 17.17 5.66
N ILE A 130 18.81 17.99 4.85
CA ILE A 130 19.36 19.29 4.39
C ILE A 130 19.64 20.20 5.57
N GLU A 131 18.70 20.33 6.51
CA GLU A 131 18.86 21.15 7.71
C GLU A 131 20.08 20.72 8.53
N LEU A 132 20.24 19.42 8.78
CA LEU A 132 21.39 18.88 9.52
C LEU A 132 22.72 19.09 8.78
N TYR A 133 22.72 19.03 7.44
CA TYR A 133 23.92 19.36 6.66
C TYR A 133 24.31 20.82 6.81
N GLU A 134 23.35 21.74 6.83
CA GLU A 134 23.63 23.17 7.05
C GLU A 134 24.11 23.43 8.47
N GLU A 135 23.51 22.78 9.48
CA GLU A 135 23.97 22.87 10.87
C GLU A 135 25.42 22.38 11.01
N MET A 136 25.75 21.25 10.40
CA MET A 136 27.13 20.73 10.37
C MET A 136 28.13 21.70 9.73
N LYS A 137 27.75 22.44 8.69
CA LYS A 137 28.63 23.46 8.08
C LYS A 137 28.88 24.60 9.07
N GLY A 138 27.86 25.02 9.82
CA GLY A 138 27.99 26.06 10.85
C GLY A 138 29.02 25.72 11.94
N PHE A 139 29.19 24.44 12.26
CA PHE A 139 30.24 23.98 13.18
C PHE A 139 31.66 24.07 12.63
N LEU A 140 31.84 24.12 11.30
CA LEU A 140 33.14 24.10 10.64
C LEU A 140 33.71 25.49 10.33
N GLY A 141 32.90 26.55 10.46
CA GLY A 141 33.29 27.94 10.20
C GLY A 141 33.07 28.37 8.75
#